data_AF-A0A422N9I3-F1
#
_entry.id   AF-A0A422N9I3-F1
#
_cell.length_a   1.000
_cell.length_b   1.000
_cell.length_c   1.000
_cell.angle_alpha   90.00
_cell.angle_beta   90.00
_cell.angle_gamma   90.00
#
_symmetry.space_group_name_H-M   'P 1'
#
loop_
_entity.id
_entity.type
_entity.pdbx_description
1 polymer ?
#
loop_
_entity_poly.entity_id
_entity_poly.type
_entity_poly.pdbx_seq_one_letter_code
_entity_poly.pdbx_strand_id
1 'polypeptide(L)'
;TSGRVYFLLRKWCTTIEAAVEAKTADGYTLRLFVIAFTKKQSNQVSKNCYAKTRLVKWVRHRITSLIRQRLAKVGINEAVTLLTRNILRDRLSKRCNPIVPLRDLRIRKVKVIRTPRFDAQALLNAHGEIPASAEGETRVVEEAEEVTA
;
A
#
# COMPACT_ATOMS: atom_id res chain seq x y z
N THR A 1 -7.63 -1.78 -9.53
CA THR A 1 -8.11 -1.85 -10.93
C THR A 1 -8.55 -0.48 -11.41
N SER A 2 -8.47 -0.21 -12.72
CA SER A 2 -8.84 1.09 -13.30
C SER A 2 -10.25 1.53 -12.93
N GLY A 3 -11.21 0.59 -12.93
CA GLY A 3 -12.61 0.85 -12.55
C GLY A 3 -12.80 1.48 -11.16
N ARG A 4 -11.96 1.14 -10.17
CA ARG A 4 -12.06 1.73 -8.83
C ARG A 4 -11.66 3.20 -8.81
N VAL A 5 -10.70 3.62 -9.64
CA VAL A 5 -10.28 5.02 -9.73
C VAL A 5 -11.37 5.86 -10.39
N TYR A 6 -11.97 5.38 -11.48
CA TYR A 6 -13.07 6.07 -12.15
C TYR A 6 -14.31 6.20 -11.26
N PHE A 7 -14.62 5.17 -10.47
CA PHE A 7 -15.71 5.24 -9.51
C PHE A 7 -15.50 6.30 -8.41
N LEU A 8 -14.25 6.53 -8.00
CA LEU A 8 -13.91 7.53 -6.97
C LEU A 8 -13.89 8.96 -7.51
N LEU A 9 -13.61 9.12 -8.79
CA LEU A 9 -13.59 10.42 -9.46
C LEU A 9 -14.99 11.04 -9.45
N ARG A 10 -15.08 12.28 -8.98
CA ARG A 10 -16.30 13.10 -9.07
C ARG A 10 -15.97 14.41 -9.77
N LYS A 11 -16.99 15.04 -10.35
CA LYS A 11 -16.86 16.40 -10.89
C LYS A 11 -16.85 17.41 -9.74
N TRP A 12 -16.39 18.63 -10.03
CA TRP A 12 -16.39 19.78 -9.12
C TRP A 12 -15.53 19.63 -7.85
N CYS A 13 -14.51 18.77 -7.92
CA CYS A 13 -13.49 18.62 -6.90
C CYS A 13 -12.10 18.63 -7.55
N THR A 14 -11.08 19.03 -6.78
CA THR A 14 -9.67 18.89 -7.21
C THR A 14 -9.16 17.49 -6.94
N THR A 15 -8.52 16.89 -7.95
CA THR A 15 -7.71 15.68 -7.85
C THR A 15 -6.28 16.04 -7.42
N ILE A 16 -5.78 15.37 -6.39
CA ILE A 16 -4.42 15.53 -5.87
C ILE A 16 -3.69 14.21 -6.05
N GLU A 17 -2.73 14.17 -6.98
CA GLU A 17 -1.83 13.04 -7.16
C GLU A 17 -0.44 13.32 -6.61
N ALA A 18 0.19 12.31 -6.01
CA ALA A 18 1.58 12.36 -5.57
C ALA A 18 2.28 11.04 -5.90
N ALA A 19 3.47 11.13 -6.51
CA ALA A 19 4.38 10.01 -6.66
C ALA A 19 5.50 10.17 -5.62
N VAL A 20 5.73 9.14 -4.81
CA VAL A 20 6.71 9.17 -3.72
C VAL A 20 7.64 7.98 -3.86
N GLU A 21 8.93 8.27 -3.94
CA GLU A 21 9.98 7.27 -3.81
C GLU A 21 10.49 7.23 -2.37
N ALA A 22 10.52 6.04 -1.79
CA ALA A 22 10.96 5.76 -0.44
C ALA A 22 11.81 4.49 -0.41
N LYS A 23 12.89 4.52 0.36
CA LYS A 23 13.72 3.35 0.66
C LYS A 23 13.21 2.70 1.94
N THR A 24 13.15 1.38 1.98
CA THR A 24 12.88 0.60 3.20
C THR A 24 14.17 0.31 3.96
N ALA A 25 14.05 -0.19 5.19
CA ALA A 25 15.20 -0.59 5.99
C ALA A 25 16.04 -1.68 5.29
N ASP A 26 15.37 -2.67 4.68
CA ASP A 26 16.01 -3.82 4.02
C ASP A 26 16.59 -3.50 2.63
N GLY A 27 16.63 -2.22 2.23
CA GLY A 27 17.24 -1.79 0.97
C GLY A 27 16.34 -1.84 -0.27
N TYR A 28 15.04 -2.17 -0.15
CA TYR A 28 14.09 -2.02 -1.25
C TYR A 28 13.81 -0.54 -1.52
N THR A 29 13.73 -0.17 -2.79
CA THR A 29 13.26 1.17 -3.20
C THR A 29 11.87 1.04 -3.80
N LEU A 30 10.87 1.64 -3.15
CA LEU A 30 9.47 1.59 -3.54
C LEU A 30 8.99 2.94 -4.06
N ARG A 31 8.23 2.93 -5.16
CA ARG A 31 7.49 4.10 -5.66
C ARG A 31 5.99 3.93 -5.41
N LEU A 32 5.48 4.71 -4.49
CA LEU A 32 4.07 4.75 -4.13
C LEU A 32 3.37 5.86 -4.90
N PHE A 33 2.19 5.57 -5.45
CA PHE A 33 1.34 6.55 -6.09
C PHE A 33 0.10 6.77 -5.22
N VAL A 34 -0.03 7.97 -4.69
CA VAL A 34 -1.16 8.37 -3.86
C VAL A 34 -2.10 9.24 -4.70
N ILE A 35 -3.39 8.98 -4.56
CA ILE A 35 -4.47 9.81 -5.11
C ILE A 35 -5.36 10.27 -3.97
N ALA A 36 -5.80 11.52 -4.02
CA ALA A 36 -6.76 12.08 -3.10
C ALA A 36 -7.72 13.02 -3.82
N PHE A 37 -8.94 13.12 -3.32
CA PHE A 37 -9.95 14.06 -3.79
C PHE A 37 -10.38 14.97 -2.64
N THR A 38 -10.61 16.22 -2.98
CA THR A 38 -11.14 17.23 -2.06
C THR A 38 -12.59 16.94 -1.69
N LYS A 39 -12.94 17.25 -0.45
CA LYS A 39 -14.28 17.09 0.11
C LYS A 39 -14.91 18.47 0.32
N LYS A 40 -16.18 18.60 -0.04
CA LYS A 40 -16.99 19.76 0.34
C LYS A 40 -17.21 19.78 1.86
N GLN A 41 -17.01 20.92 2.50
CA GLN A 41 -17.32 21.09 3.93
C GLN A 41 -18.83 21.28 4.14
N SER A 42 -19.34 20.92 5.33
CA SER A 42 -20.77 21.00 5.64
C SER A 42 -21.33 22.41 5.54
N ASN A 43 -20.54 23.41 5.94
CA ASN A 43 -20.88 24.82 5.91
C ASN A 43 -20.59 25.52 4.55
N GLN A 44 -20.19 24.76 3.54
CA GLN A 44 -19.84 25.33 2.24
C GLN A 44 -21.08 25.52 1.35
N VAL A 45 -21.38 26.76 0.96
CA VAL A 45 -22.53 27.07 0.08
C VAL A 45 -22.24 26.64 -1.36
N SER A 46 -21.02 26.88 -1.86
CA SER A 46 -20.64 26.54 -3.25
C SER A 46 -20.79 25.05 -3.55
N LYS A 47 -21.20 24.72 -4.78
CA LYS A 47 -21.26 23.31 -5.25
C LYS A 47 -19.86 22.72 -5.41
N ASN A 48 -18.89 23.57 -5.74
CA ASN A 48 -17.52 23.19 -6.11
C ASN A 48 -16.61 23.24 -4.88
N CYS A 49 -15.63 22.34 -4.79
CA CYS A 49 -14.65 22.26 -3.71
C CYS A 49 -13.21 22.24 -4.23
N TYR A 50 -12.86 23.20 -5.08
CA TYR A 50 -11.52 23.28 -5.65
C TYR A 50 -10.48 23.80 -4.63
N ALA A 51 -9.30 23.17 -4.60
CA ALA A 51 -8.18 23.61 -3.78
C ALA A 51 -7.25 24.56 -4.56
N LYS A 52 -6.75 25.60 -3.88
CA LYS A 52 -5.70 26.48 -4.41
C LYS A 52 -4.42 25.69 -4.68
N THR A 53 -3.67 26.06 -5.72
CA THR A 53 -2.41 25.41 -6.12
C THR A 53 -1.39 25.31 -4.98
N ARG A 54 -1.28 26.36 -4.14
CA ARG A 54 -0.43 26.37 -2.93
C ARG A 54 -0.80 25.24 -1.96
N LEU A 55 -2.10 25.06 -1.69
CA LEU A 55 -2.59 24.04 -0.78
C LEU A 55 -2.35 22.64 -1.34
N VAL A 56 -2.52 22.46 -2.66
CA VAL A 56 -2.19 21.20 -3.34
C VAL A 56 -0.69 20.86 -3.18
N LYS A 57 0.21 21.83 -3.35
CA LYS A 57 1.65 21.65 -3.14
C LYS A 57 1.96 21.27 -1.68
N TRP A 58 1.32 21.92 -0.71
CA TRP A 58 1.48 21.59 0.71
C TRP A 58 1.00 20.19 1.07
N VAL A 59 -0.17 19.77 0.56
CA VAL A 59 -0.66 18.40 0.74
C VAL A 59 0.32 17.38 0.16
N ARG A 60 0.83 17.63 -1.06
CA ARG A 60 1.85 16.76 -1.68
C ARG A 60 3.12 16.65 -0.84
N HIS A 61 3.61 17.77 -0.30
CA HIS A 61 4.78 17.79 0.58
C HIS A 61 4.53 17.02 1.89
N ARG A 62 3.34 17.14 2.47
CA ARG A 62 2.97 16.40 3.68
C ARG A 62 2.89 14.89 3.43
N ILE A 63 2.33 14.49 2.29
CA ILE A 63 2.25 13.09 1.86
C ILE A 63 3.66 12.51 1.65
N THR A 64 4.53 13.21 0.91
CA THR A 64 5.88 12.72 0.63
C THR A 64 6.72 12.60 1.89
N SER A 65 6.70 13.61 2.76
CA SER A 65 7.44 13.63 4.02
C SER A 65 7.04 12.47 4.93
N LEU A 66 5.72 12.27 5.15
CA LEU A 66 5.23 11.22 6.05
C LEU A 66 5.53 9.81 5.53
N ILE A 67 5.35 9.57 4.22
CA ILE A 67 5.60 8.25 3.62
C ILE A 67 7.09 7.90 3.72
N ARG A 68 7.98 8.84 3.38
CA ARG A 68 9.43 8.63 3.49
C ARG A 68 9.84 8.35 4.94
N GLN A 69 9.36 9.14 5.88
CA GLN A 69 9.67 8.96 7.30
C GLN A 69 9.19 7.60 7.83
N ARG A 70 8.01 7.13 7.40
CA ARG A 70 7.46 5.86 7.91
C ARG A 70 8.11 4.65 7.26
N LEU A 71 8.31 4.65 5.96
CA LEU A 71 8.88 3.49 5.24
C LEU A 71 10.38 3.33 5.47
N ALA A 72 11.13 4.42 5.70
CA ALA A 72 12.56 4.33 6.00
C ALA A 72 12.90 3.54 7.28
N LYS A 73 11.94 3.42 8.20
CA LYS A 73 12.11 2.74 9.49
C LYS A 73 11.67 1.28 9.49
N VAL A 74 11.07 0.82 8.40
CA VAL A 74 10.25 -0.40 8.37
C VAL A 74 10.75 -1.31 7.25
N GLY A 75 10.77 -2.61 7.52
CA GLY A 75 11.10 -3.64 6.52
C GLY A 75 9.97 -3.86 5.50
N ILE A 76 10.22 -4.65 4.46
CA ILE A 76 9.27 -4.86 3.36
C ILE A 76 7.99 -5.58 3.85
N ASN A 77 8.12 -6.60 4.70
CA ASN A 77 6.98 -7.38 5.20
C ASN A 77 6.04 -6.53 6.08
N GLU A 78 6.62 -5.74 6.97
CA GLU A 78 5.87 -4.80 7.79
C GLU A 78 5.26 -3.67 6.94
N ALA A 79 5.98 -3.18 5.92
CA ALA A 79 5.44 -2.19 4.98
C ALA A 79 4.22 -2.74 4.25
N VAL A 80 4.25 -4.00 3.79
CA VAL A 80 3.08 -4.68 3.20
C VAL A 80 1.94 -4.76 4.21
N THR A 81 2.20 -5.15 5.45
CA THR A 81 1.17 -5.21 6.51
C THR A 81 0.51 -3.85 6.75
N LEU A 82 1.30 -2.78 6.80
CA LEU A 82 0.80 -1.40 6.96
C LEU A 82 -0.06 -0.95 5.76
N LEU A 83 0.27 -1.41 4.56
CA LEU A 83 -0.47 -1.10 3.33
C LEU A 83 -1.78 -1.89 3.26
N THR A 84 -1.73 -3.21 3.53
CA THR A 84 -2.90 -4.11 3.52
C THR A 84 -3.93 -3.68 4.54
N ARG A 85 -3.50 -3.37 5.78
CA ARG A 85 -4.39 -2.89 6.85
C ARG A 85 -4.80 -1.42 6.68
N ASN A 86 -4.34 -0.73 5.62
CA ASN A 86 -4.60 0.68 5.36
C ASN A 86 -4.20 1.66 6.48
N ILE A 87 -3.32 1.25 7.40
CA ILE A 87 -2.88 2.09 8.54
C ILE A 87 -2.15 3.34 8.02
N LEU A 88 -1.35 3.18 6.97
CA LEU A 88 -0.62 4.30 6.35
C LEU A 88 -1.57 5.33 5.73
N ARG A 89 -2.65 4.86 5.09
CA ARG A 89 -3.70 5.68 4.50
C ARG A 89 -4.38 6.55 5.55
N ASP A 90 -4.77 5.94 6.67
CA ASP A 90 -5.52 6.65 7.71
C ASP A 90 -4.65 7.69 8.43
N ARG A 91 -3.36 7.37 8.62
CA ARG A 91 -2.39 8.35 9.14
C ARG A 91 -2.19 9.52 8.20
N LEU A 92 -2.11 9.28 6.88
CA LEU A 92 -2.03 10.33 5.87
C LEU A 92 -3.27 11.22 5.88
N SER A 93 -4.46 10.61 5.91
CA SER A 93 -5.73 11.33 5.96
C SER A 93 -5.78 12.30 7.15
N LYS A 94 -5.48 11.81 8.36
CA LYS A 94 -5.44 12.64 9.59
C LYS A 94 -4.45 13.80 9.50
N ARG A 95 -3.29 13.61 8.86
CA ARG A 95 -2.25 14.65 8.75
C ARG A 95 -2.50 15.66 7.63
N CYS A 96 -3.24 15.28 6.59
CA CYS A 96 -3.54 16.15 5.44
C CYS A 96 -4.87 16.91 5.60
N ASN A 97 -5.84 16.36 6.35
CA ASN A 97 -7.15 16.97 6.55
C ASN A 97 -7.13 18.41 7.13
N PRO A 98 -6.17 18.80 8.00
CA PRO A 98 -6.06 20.18 8.48
C PRO A 98 -5.69 21.21 7.42
N ILE A 99 -5.06 20.79 6.31
CA ILE A 99 -4.65 21.71 5.23
C ILE A 99 -5.85 21.97 4.31
N VAL A 100 -6.46 20.88 3.84
CA VAL A 100 -7.63 20.86 2.97
C VAL A 100 -8.46 19.63 3.34
N PRO A 101 -9.80 19.74 3.40
CA PRO A 101 -10.66 18.59 3.63
C PRO A 101 -10.55 17.57 2.48
N LEU A 102 -10.23 16.31 2.82
CA LEU A 102 -10.06 15.21 1.84
C LEU A 102 -11.09 14.11 2.10
N ARG A 103 -11.63 13.49 1.04
CA ARG A 103 -12.60 12.38 1.15
C ARG A 103 -11.94 11.02 0.98
N ASP A 104 -11.16 10.87 -0.08
CA ASP A 104 -10.69 9.55 -0.55
C ASP A 104 -9.17 9.56 -0.80
N LEU A 105 -8.38 9.64 0.26
CA LEU A 105 -6.93 9.46 0.14
C LEU A 105 -6.65 7.95 0.02
N ARG A 106 -6.04 7.52 -1.09
CA ARG A 106 -5.73 6.11 -1.36
C ARG A 106 -4.35 5.95 -1.98
N ILE A 107 -3.71 4.82 -1.68
CA ILE A 107 -2.51 4.37 -2.38
C ILE A 107 -2.98 3.54 -3.58
N ARG A 108 -2.79 4.07 -4.78
CA ARG A 108 -3.29 3.50 -6.05
C ARG A 108 -2.46 2.31 -6.51
N LYS A 109 -1.14 2.45 -6.41
CA LYS A 109 -0.18 1.40 -6.77
C LYS A 109 1.12 1.62 -6.02
N VAL A 110 1.81 0.53 -5.75
CA VAL A 110 3.18 0.52 -5.25
C VAL A 110 4.00 -0.22 -6.28
N LYS A 111 5.11 0.37 -6.72
CA LYS A 111 6.06 -0.25 -7.64
C LYS A 111 7.36 -0.48 -6.91
N VAL A 112 7.98 -1.64 -7.10
CA VAL A 112 9.38 -1.85 -6.72
C VAL A 112 10.24 -1.27 -7.84
N ILE A 113 11.13 -0.34 -7.51
CA ILE A 113 12.10 0.22 -8.47
C ILE A 113 13.40 -0.58 -8.40
N ARG A 114 13.86 -0.83 -7.17
CA ARG A 114 15.12 -1.52 -6.92
C ARG A 114 14.91 -2.53 -5.83
N THR A 115 15.34 -3.75 -6.12
CA THR A 115 15.46 -4.84 -5.15
C THR A 115 16.88 -4.83 -4.56
N PRO A 116 17.04 -5.18 -3.28
CA PRO A 116 18.35 -5.47 -2.72
C PRO A 116 18.96 -6.71 -3.39
N ARG A 117 20.26 -6.95 -3.16
CA ARG A 117 20.88 -8.21 -3.60
C ARG A 117 20.22 -9.38 -2.88
N PHE A 118 20.07 -10.49 -3.59
CA PHE A 118 19.48 -11.69 -3.06
C PHE A 118 20.31 -12.24 -1.90
N ASP A 119 19.62 -12.60 -0.81
CA ASP A 119 20.19 -13.23 0.36
C ASP A 119 19.24 -14.34 0.83
N ALA A 120 19.75 -15.58 0.85
CA ALA A 120 18.98 -16.76 1.23
C ALA A 120 18.55 -16.72 2.70
N GLN A 121 19.35 -16.13 3.59
CA GLN A 121 19.01 -16.00 5.00
C GLN A 121 17.87 -15.00 5.22
N ALA A 122 17.96 -13.84 4.56
CA ALA A 122 16.89 -12.85 4.58
C ALA A 122 15.57 -13.40 4.00
N LEU A 123 15.66 -14.25 2.97
CA LEU A 123 14.49 -14.90 2.39
C LEU A 123 13.85 -15.91 3.35
N LEU A 124 14.63 -16.80 3.96
CA LEU A 124 14.10 -17.77 4.93
C LEU A 124 13.39 -17.07 6.10
N ASN A 125 13.99 -16.00 6.62
CA ASN A 125 13.39 -15.18 7.68
C ASN A 125 12.08 -14.52 7.26
N ALA A 126 11.92 -14.17 5.98
CA ALA A 126 10.72 -13.52 5.46
C ALA A 126 9.55 -14.49 5.21
N HIS A 127 9.85 -15.74 4.85
CA HIS A 127 8.86 -16.76 4.54
C HIS A 127 8.45 -17.62 5.75
N GLY A 128 9.27 -17.65 6.81
CA GLY A 128 9.05 -18.51 7.96
C GLY A 128 9.15 -20.00 7.60
N GLU A 129 8.72 -20.88 8.50
CA GLU A 129 8.53 -22.30 8.16
C GLU A 129 7.31 -22.44 7.24
N ILE A 130 7.57 -22.87 6.01
CA ILE A 130 6.51 -23.27 5.08
C ILE A 130 5.92 -24.56 5.69
N PRO A 131 4.63 -24.60 6.05
CA PRO A 131 4.02 -25.85 6.48
C PRO A 131 4.21 -26.86 5.35
N ALA A 132 4.72 -28.05 5.69
CA ALA A 132 4.97 -29.10 4.71
C ALA A 132 3.70 -29.31 3.88
N SER A 133 3.77 -29.06 2.57
CA SER A 133 2.66 -29.37 1.67
C SER A 133 2.42 -30.88 1.73
N ALA A 134 1.25 -31.27 2.22
CA ALA A 134 0.77 -32.66 2.23
C ALA A 134 0.61 -33.26 0.81
N GLU A 135 0.87 -32.49 -0.25
CA GLU A 135 0.82 -32.93 -1.65
C GLU A 135 2.07 -33.73 -2.07
N GLY A 136 3.07 -33.85 -1.19
CA GLY A 136 4.32 -34.60 -1.43
C GLY A 136 4.43 -35.95 -0.72
N GLU A 137 3.40 -36.40 0.00
CA GLU A 137 3.42 -37.76 0.56
C GLU A 137 3.12 -38.77 -0.55
N THR A 138 4.14 -39.56 -0.92
CA THR A 138 3.96 -40.74 -1.76
C THR A 138 2.89 -41.62 -1.13
N ARG A 139 1.77 -41.81 -1.83
CA ARG A 139 0.74 -42.79 -1.45
C ARG A 139 1.43 -44.12 -1.17
N VAL A 140 1.42 -44.55 0.09
CA VAL A 140 1.75 -45.93 0.46
C VAL A 140 0.63 -46.76 -0.16
N VAL A 141 0.94 -47.44 -1.26
CA VAL A 141 0.08 -48.51 -1.76
C VAL A 141 0.29 -49.65 -0.77
N GLU A 142 -0.72 -49.97 0.02
CA GLU A 142 -0.72 -51.21 0.79
C GLU A 142 -0.54 -52.37 -0.19
N GLU A 143 0.57 -53.10 -0.06
CA GLU A 143 0.72 -54.40 -0.71
C GLU A 143 -0.38 -55.31 -0.19
N ALA A 144 -1.23 -55.79 -1.10
CA ALA A 144 -2.25 -56.78 -0.76
C ALA A 144 -1.56 -58.05 -0.25
N GLU A 145 -1.89 -58.48 0.97
CA GLU A 145 -1.52 -59.81 1.46
C GLU A 145 -2.15 -60.87 0.53
N GLU A 146 -1.30 -61.64 -0.14
CA GLU A 146 -1.72 -62.88 -0.81
C GLU A 146 -2.22 -63.87 0.25
N VAL A 147 -3.53 -64.11 0.25
CA VAL A 147 -4.14 -65.19 1.02
C VAL A 147 -3.65 -66.52 0.45
N THR A 148 -2.83 -67.22 1.22
CA THR A 148 -2.37 -68.58 0.91
C THR A 148 -3.35 -69.62 1.47
N ALA A 149 -3.84 -70.46 0.56
CA ALA A 149 -4.51 -71.77 0.68
C ALA A 149 -5.68 -71.93 1.67
#